data_AF-A0A6M3IGP9-F1
#
_entry.id   AF-A0A6M3IGP9-F1
#
_cell.length_a   1.000
_cell.length_b   1.000
_cell.length_c   1.000
_cell.angle_alpha   90.00
_cell.angle_beta   90.00
_cell.angle_gamma   90.00
#
_symmetry.space_group_name_H-M   'P 1'
#
loop_
_entity.id
_entity.type
_entity.pdbx_description
1 polymer ?
#
loop_
_entity_poly.entity_id
_entity_poly.type
_entity_poly.pdbx_seq_one_letter_code
_entity_poly.pdbx_strand_id
1 'polypeptide(L)'
;MGANVYLKGVSGIGYKTATAATAIVQYVQPKSGARLCVRAFGMTCGATATNVYFMTPLGGSQALSAAVASGATTGFATAAEIQTSANALASADYIAVQLDNGQYQFTTVATGTYAAFSLSAALTDTVAAGNLVWGFGIATDTTHYRVVLTVSAQTARAIDGGLIYGSAKGAPMIVYHNNDAALAGSQDYVAIDFIDK
;
A
#
# COMPACT_ATOMS: atom_id res chain seq x y z
N MET A 1 30.64 -10.47 7.92
CA MET A 1 29.91 -9.88 9.07
C MET A 1 28.44 -10.17 8.89
N GLY A 2 27.82 -10.99 9.75
CA GLY A 2 26.37 -11.22 9.70
C GLY A 2 25.65 -9.97 10.21
N ALA A 3 24.76 -9.39 9.41
CA ALA A 3 23.91 -8.31 9.89
C ALA A 3 22.87 -8.90 10.84
N ASN A 4 22.92 -8.53 12.12
CA ASN A 4 21.89 -8.92 13.08
C ASN A 4 20.58 -8.21 12.71
N VAL A 5 19.57 -8.97 12.29
CA VAL A 5 18.24 -8.45 12.01
C VAL A 5 17.40 -8.58 13.27
N TYR A 6 17.01 -7.45 13.86
CA TYR A 6 16.17 -7.43 15.06
C TYR A 6 14.70 -7.14 14.70
N LEU A 7 13.78 -7.79 15.41
CA LEU A 7 12.35 -7.52 15.33
C LEU A 7 12.01 -6.26 16.12
N LYS A 8 11.59 -5.19 15.43
CA LYS A 8 11.12 -3.91 15.99
C LYS A 8 9.64 -3.91 16.35
N GLY A 9 8.89 -4.91 15.92
CA GLY A 9 7.50 -5.07 16.28
C GLY A 9 6.78 -6.04 15.36
N VAL A 10 5.58 -6.41 15.78
CA VAL A 10 4.67 -7.26 15.03
C VAL A 10 3.34 -6.54 14.87
N SER A 11 2.63 -6.83 13.79
CA SER A 11 1.26 -6.42 13.56
C SER A 11 0.51 -7.53 12.85
N GLY A 12 -0.81 -7.53 13.01
CA GLY A 12 -1.70 -8.47 12.36
C GLY A 12 -2.88 -7.71 11.79
N ILE A 13 -3.25 -8.06 10.57
CA ILE A 13 -4.50 -7.61 9.97
C ILE A 13 -5.40 -8.83 9.91
N GLY A 14 -6.60 -8.68 10.47
CA GLY A 14 -7.58 -9.76 10.51
C GLY A 14 -8.37 -9.90 9.21
N TYR A 15 -9.53 -10.52 9.36
CA TYR A 15 -10.44 -10.83 8.27
C TYR A 15 -10.97 -9.56 7.59
N LYS A 16 -10.99 -9.58 6.26
CA LYS A 16 -11.58 -8.55 5.41
C LYS A 16 -12.22 -9.17 4.19
N THR A 17 -13.44 -8.75 3.89
CA THR A 17 -14.15 -9.10 2.66
C THR A 17 -14.77 -7.84 2.06
N ALA A 18 -15.18 -7.94 0.81
CA ALA A 18 -15.91 -6.90 0.12
C ALA A 18 -16.94 -7.55 -0.81
N THR A 19 -17.96 -6.79 -1.17
CA THR A 19 -18.90 -7.20 -2.23
C THR A 19 -18.14 -7.55 -3.49
N ALA A 20 -18.60 -8.57 -4.22
CA ALA A 20 -18.02 -8.92 -5.51
C ALA A 20 -17.91 -7.69 -6.43
N ALA A 21 -16.85 -7.66 -7.24
CA ALA A 21 -16.43 -6.52 -8.06
C ALA A 21 -15.91 -5.30 -7.28
N THR A 22 -15.74 -5.39 -5.96
CA THR A 22 -15.11 -4.33 -5.15
C THR A 22 -13.79 -4.84 -4.59
N ALA A 23 -12.68 -4.22 -4.99
CA ALA A 23 -11.36 -4.62 -4.56
C ALA A 23 -11.22 -4.67 -3.03
N ILE A 24 -10.56 -5.72 -2.55
CA ILE A 24 -10.13 -5.82 -1.15
C ILE A 24 -8.76 -5.17 -1.07
N VAL A 25 -8.70 -3.99 -0.45
CA VAL A 25 -7.47 -3.19 -0.35
C VAL A 25 -7.13 -2.98 1.10
N GLN A 26 -5.91 -3.29 1.50
CA GLN A 26 -5.45 -3.14 2.85
C GLN A 26 -4.13 -2.37 2.89
N TYR A 27 -4.19 -1.16 3.42
CA TYR A 27 -3.01 -0.35 3.68
C TYR A 27 -2.30 -0.83 4.95
N VAL A 28 -0.98 -0.98 4.86
CA VAL A 28 -0.11 -1.25 6.00
C VAL A 28 0.75 -0.02 6.23
N GLN A 29 0.53 0.62 7.38
CA GLN A 29 1.25 1.82 7.77
C GLN A 29 2.75 1.55 7.92
N PRO A 30 3.60 2.53 7.58
CA PRO A 30 5.03 2.41 7.81
C PRO A 30 5.34 2.50 9.31
N LYS A 31 6.48 1.95 9.70
CA LYS A 31 7.07 2.16 11.03
C LYS A 31 8.44 2.77 10.88
N SER A 32 8.66 3.90 11.56
CA SER A 32 9.92 4.65 11.45
C SER A 32 11.12 3.77 11.77
N GLY A 33 12.13 3.83 10.90
CA GLY A 33 13.37 3.07 11.02
C GLY A 33 13.23 1.55 10.92
N ALA A 34 12.08 1.02 10.53
CA ALA A 34 11.88 -0.41 10.31
C ALA A 34 11.47 -0.69 8.87
N ARG A 35 11.93 -1.82 8.33
CA ARG A 35 11.45 -2.36 7.06
C ARG A 35 10.28 -3.30 7.33
N LEU A 36 9.23 -3.17 6.52
CA LEU A 36 8.05 -4.01 6.60
C LEU A 36 8.35 -5.38 6.00
N CYS A 37 7.89 -6.45 6.63
CA CYS A 37 7.96 -7.80 6.12
C CYS A 37 6.65 -8.55 6.38
N VAL A 38 6.06 -9.17 5.36
CA VAL A 38 4.90 -10.06 5.51
C VAL A 38 5.42 -11.45 5.86
N ARG A 39 5.22 -11.88 7.11
CA ARG A 39 5.63 -13.20 7.59
C ARG A 39 4.73 -14.29 7.04
N ALA A 40 3.43 -14.03 7.10
CA ALA A 40 2.42 -14.97 6.66
C ALA A 40 1.18 -14.23 6.17
N PHE A 41 0.41 -14.87 5.30
CA PHE A 41 -0.90 -14.36 4.89
C PHE A 41 -1.84 -15.52 4.57
N GLY A 42 -3.14 -15.25 4.76
CA GLY A 42 -4.25 -16.13 4.41
C GLY A 42 -5.20 -15.40 3.48
N MET A 43 -5.44 -15.96 2.30
CA MET A 43 -6.46 -15.48 1.36
C MET A 43 -7.34 -16.65 0.93
N THR A 44 -8.65 -16.44 0.93
CA THR A 44 -9.62 -17.38 0.35
C THR A 44 -10.07 -16.87 -1.01
N CYS A 45 -9.89 -17.73 -2.01
CA CYS A 45 -10.28 -17.47 -3.39
C CYS A 45 -11.59 -18.23 -3.71
N GLY A 46 -12.45 -17.61 -4.52
CA GLY A 46 -13.68 -18.23 -5.02
C GLY A 46 -13.44 -19.31 -6.08
N ALA A 47 -14.34 -19.40 -7.06
CA ALA A 47 -14.40 -20.50 -8.03
C ALA A 47 -13.39 -20.43 -9.19
N THR A 48 -12.50 -19.43 -9.23
CA THR A 48 -11.49 -19.30 -10.30
C THR A 48 -10.21 -18.70 -9.74
N ALA A 49 -9.05 -19.11 -10.25
CA ALA A 49 -7.75 -18.60 -9.82
C ALA A 49 -7.68 -17.07 -9.94
N THR A 50 -6.99 -16.43 -8.99
CA THR A 50 -6.87 -14.97 -8.89
C THR A 50 -5.48 -14.60 -8.39
N ASN A 51 -5.20 -13.32 -8.25
CA ASN A 51 -3.93 -12.82 -7.74
C ASN A 51 -4.14 -11.97 -6.49
N VAL A 52 -3.26 -12.14 -5.52
CA VAL A 52 -3.01 -11.15 -4.48
C VAL A 52 -1.71 -10.42 -4.81
N TYR A 53 -1.74 -9.11 -4.64
CA TYR A 53 -0.63 -8.21 -4.90
C TYR A 53 -0.19 -7.58 -3.59
N PHE A 54 1.12 -7.52 -3.40
CA PHE A 54 1.77 -6.80 -2.32
C PHE A 54 2.49 -5.62 -2.96
N MET A 55 1.79 -4.50 -2.99
CA MET A 55 2.20 -3.29 -3.68
C MET A 55 3.13 -2.48 -2.77
N THR A 56 4.36 -2.29 -3.22
CA THR A 56 5.31 -1.37 -2.62
C THR A 56 5.28 -0.02 -3.34
N PRO A 57 5.71 1.08 -2.69
CA PRO A 57 5.85 2.35 -3.38
C PRO A 57 6.72 2.21 -4.64
N LEU A 58 6.24 2.78 -5.75
CA LEU A 58 6.90 2.68 -7.06
C LEU A 58 8.07 3.67 -7.19
N GLY A 59 8.08 4.72 -6.37
CA GLY A 59 9.19 5.65 -6.17
C GLY A 59 9.57 5.78 -4.69
N GLY A 60 10.38 6.79 -4.39
CA GLY A 60 10.62 7.22 -3.01
C GLY A 60 9.46 8.05 -2.46
N SER A 61 9.48 8.34 -1.17
CA SER A 61 8.57 9.35 -0.60
C SER A 61 8.93 10.74 -1.11
N GLN A 62 7.93 11.52 -1.47
CA GLN A 62 8.11 12.93 -1.83
C GLN A 62 7.43 13.83 -0.82
N ALA A 63 8.08 14.94 -0.49
CA ALA A 63 7.49 15.97 0.35
C ALA A 63 6.49 16.83 -0.44
N LEU A 64 5.36 17.15 0.17
CA LEU A 64 4.46 18.18 -0.37
C LEU A 64 5.14 19.55 -0.34
N SER A 65 4.95 20.31 -1.41
CA SER A 65 5.53 21.65 -1.56
C SER A 65 4.77 22.74 -0.79
N ALA A 66 3.49 22.50 -0.49
CA ALA A 66 2.62 23.44 0.20
C ALA A 66 1.70 22.72 1.19
N ALA A 67 1.23 23.47 2.18
CA ALA A 67 0.23 22.96 3.11
C ALA A 67 -1.15 22.87 2.43
N VAL A 68 -1.91 21.83 2.78
CA VAL A 68 -3.25 21.56 2.29
C VAL A 68 -4.19 21.39 3.50
N ALA A 69 -5.26 22.18 3.54
CA ALA A 69 -6.20 22.18 4.65
C ALA A 69 -7.03 20.89 4.70
N SER A 70 -7.47 20.51 5.91
CA SER A 70 -8.48 19.46 6.08
C SER A 70 -9.73 19.72 5.21
N GLY A 71 -10.35 18.64 4.74
CA GLY A 71 -11.51 18.69 3.84
C GLY A 71 -11.18 18.96 2.37
N ALA A 72 -9.95 19.33 2.02
CA ALA A 72 -9.56 19.57 0.64
C ALA A 72 -9.36 18.25 -0.14
N THR A 73 -9.68 18.29 -1.44
CA THR A 73 -9.36 17.24 -2.42
C THR A 73 -8.34 17.70 -3.46
N THR A 74 -7.99 18.98 -3.48
CA THR A 74 -7.10 19.59 -4.48
C THR A 74 -5.98 20.39 -3.81
N GLY A 75 -4.97 20.76 -4.58
CA GLY A 75 -3.86 21.60 -4.11
C GLY A 75 -2.62 20.81 -3.69
N PHE A 76 -2.54 19.53 -4.07
CA PHE A 76 -1.37 18.70 -3.81
C PHE A 76 -0.35 18.83 -4.91
N ALA A 77 0.90 19.05 -4.52
CA ALA A 77 2.02 19.15 -5.43
C ALA A 77 3.29 18.69 -4.71
N THR A 78 4.16 17.95 -5.41
CA THR A 78 5.47 17.54 -4.93
C THR A 78 6.58 18.12 -5.82
N ALA A 79 7.79 18.25 -5.29
CA ALA A 79 8.93 18.79 -6.03
C ALA A 79 9.50 17.84 -7.08
N ALA A 80 9.19 16.55 -6.97
CA ALA A 80 9.61 15.50 -7.89
C ALA A 80 8.53 14.42 -8.02
N GLU A 81 8.70 13.55 -9.01
CA GLU A 81 7.79 12.43 -9.27
C GLU A 81 7.75 11.47 -8.07
N ILE A 82 6.54 11.11 -7.65
CA ILE A 82 6.27 10.22 -6.50
C ILE A 82 6.33 8.74 -6.92
N GLN A 83 6.27 8.49 -8.22
CA GLN A 83 6.40 7.18 -8.86
C GLN A 83 7.57 7.22 -9.86
N THR A 84 7.80 6.12 -10.57
CA THR A 84 8.81 6.09 -11.64
C THR A 84 8.22 6.58 -12.96
N SER A 85 9.04 7.11 -13.85
CA SER A 85 8.58 7.56 -15.17
C SER A 85 7.92 6.46 -16.02
N ALA A 86 8.23 5.20 -15.75
CA ALA A 86 7.59 4.04 -16.39
C ALA A 86 6.16 3.76 -15.87
N ASN A 87 5.84 4.23 -14.66
CA ASN A 87 4.53 4.14 -14.03
C ASN A 87 4.17 5.55 -13.51
N ALA A 88 3.97 6.48 -14.44
CA ALA A 88 3.72 7.88 -14.09
C ALA A 88 2.38 8.04 -13.37
N LEU A 89 2.32 8.97 -12.40
CA LEU A 89 1.13 9.21 -11.59
C LEU A 89 -0.09 9.53 -12.47
N ALA A 90 -1.16 8.75 -12.31
CA ALA A 90 -2.39 8.87 -13.05
C ALA A 90 -3.63 8.77 -12.15
N SER A 91 -4.81 9.02 -12.74
CA SER A 91 -6.09 8.80 -12.06
C SER A 91 -6.24 7.33 -11.63
N ALA A 92 -6.89 7.12 -10.49
CA ALA A 92 -7.10 5.82 -9.82
C ALA A 92 -5.84 5.16 -9.22
N ASP A 93 -4.66 5.76 -9.37
CA ASP A 93 -3.47 5.31 -8.67
C ASP A 93 -3.66 5.40 -7.16
N TYR A 94 -3.19 4.39 -6.45
CA TYR A 94 -3.18 4.39 -5.00
C TYR A 94 -2.06 5.27 -4.45
N ILE A 95 -2.41 6.03 -3.42
CA ILE A 95 -1.49 6.98 -2.78
C ILE A 95 -1.72 7.00 -1.26
N ALA A 96 -0.66 7.28 -0.51
CA ALA A 96 -0.75 7.55 0.92
C ALA A 96 -0.11 8.91 1.23
N VAL A 97 -0.85 9.77 1.93
CA VAL A 97 -0.42 11.12 2.32
C VAL A 97 -0.28 11.17 3.84
N GLN A 98 0.85 11.65 4.33
CA GLN A 98 1.08 11.86 5.75
C GLN A 98 0.32 13.10 6.25
N LEU A 99 -0.53 12.90 7.24
CA LEU A 99 -1.26 13.95 7.95
C LEU A 99 -0.40 14.57 9.05
N ASP A 100 -0.77 15.77 9.52
CA ASP A 100 -0.03 16.46 10.59
C ASP A 100 -0.04 15.72 11.93
N ASN A 101 -1.06 14.90 12.17
CA ASN A 101 -1.13 14.01 13.33
C ASN A 101 -0.18 12.78 13.21
N GLY A 102 0.59 12.68 12.14
CA GLY A 102 1.56 11.60 11.88
C GLY A 102 0.96 10.32 11.29
N GLN A 103 -0.37 10.23 11.17
CA GLN A 103 -1.05 9.13 10.46
C GLN A 103 -0.95 9.31 8.96
N TYR A 104 -1.22 8.22 8.23
CA TYR A 104 -1.30 8.26 6.77
C TYR A 104 -2.75 8.10 6.33
N GLN A 105 -3.24 9.04 5.52
CA GLN A 105 -4.47 8.87 4.78
C GLN A 105 -4.18 8.13 3.48
N PHE A 106 -4.80 6.96 3.34
CA PHE A 106 -4.73 6.14 2.15
C PHE A 106 -5.95 6.41 1.25
N THR A 107 -5.71 6.70 -0.02
CA THR A 107 -6.77 7.04 -0.99
C THR A 107 -6.26 6.79 -2.42
N THR A 108 -7.04 7.19 -3.42
CA THR A 108 -6.58 7.24 -4.82
C THR A 108 -6.44 8.67 -5.34
N VAL A 109 -5.70 8.82 -6.43
CA VAL A 109 -5.64 10.04 -7.22
C VAL A 109 -6.93 10.18 -8.02
N ALA A 110 -7.55 11.36 -7.99
CA ALA A 110 -8.71 11.66 -8.82
C ALA A 110 -8.29 12.14 -10.22
N THR A 111 -7.38 13.12 -10.29
CA THR A 111 -6.84 13.66 -11.55
C THR A 111 -5.48 14.31 -11.32
N GLY A 112 -4.73 14.52 -12.40
CA GLY A 112 -3.51 15.34 -12.42
C GLY A 112 -2.22 14.54 -12.49
N THR A 113 -1.10 15.22 -12.23
CA THR A 113 0.26 14.66 -12.19
C THR A 113 0.95 15.10 -10.91
N TYR A 114 2.16 14.60 -10.62
CA TYR A 114 2.84 14.90 -9.35
C TYR A 114 3.00 16.40 -9.03
N ALA A 115 3.13 17.25 -10.06
CA ALA A 115 3.27 18.70 -9.89
C ALA A 115 1.95 19.39 -9.52
N ALA A 116 0.81 18.76 -9.77
CA ALA A 116 -0.53 19.23 -9.40
C ALA A 116 -1.52 18.07 -9.52
N PHE A 117 -1.81 17.39 -8.41
CA PHE A 117 -2.79 16.30 -8.37
C PHE A 117 -3.90 16.57 -7.36
N SER A 118 -4.98 15.79 -7.51
CA SER A 118 -6.13 15.78 -6.61
C SER A 118 -6.37 14.37 -6.07
N LEU A 119 -6.98 14.30 -4.89
CA LEU A 119 -7.36 13.06 -4.23
C LEU A 119 -8.84 12.76 -4.46
N SER A 120 -9.19 11.48 -4.55
CA SER A 120 -10.56 11.00 -4.67
C SER A 120 -11.39 11.12 -3.39
N ALA A 121 -10.73 11.32 -2.25
CA ALA A 121 -11.36 11.55 -0.96
C ALA A 121 -10.79 12.82 -0.32
N ALA A 122 -11.66 13.57 0.35
CA ALA A 122 -11.28 14.75 1.10
C ALA A 122 -10.31 14.39 2.25
N LEU A 123 -9.37 15.28 2.56
CA LEU A 123 -8.49 15.10 3.69
C LEU A 123 -9.27 15.04 5.01
N THR A 124 -8.90 14.10 5.86
CA THR A 124 -9.44 13.93 7.20
C THR A 124 -8.77 14.85 8.22
N ASP A 125 -7.57 15.34 7.91
CA ASP A 125 -6.81 16.28 8.72
C ASP A 125 -5.92 17.16 7.81
N THR A 126 -5.36 18.23 8.36
CA THR A 126 -4.44 19.11 7.64
C THR A 126 -3.14 18.37 7.31
N VAL A 127 -2.52 18.79 6.21
CA VAL A 127 -1.22 18.31 5.76
C VAL A 127 -0.30 19.51 5.56
N ALA A 128 0.75 19.61 6.35
CA ALA A 128 1.76 20.67 6.23
C ALA A 128 2.69 20.44 5.02
N ALA A 129 3.29 21.53 4.55
CA ALA A 129 4.41 21.43 3.61
C ALA A 129 5.54 20.61 4.25
N GLY A 130 6.18 19.74 3.48
CA GLY A 130 7.18 18.80 3.99
C GLY A 130 6.65 17.41 4.33
N ASN A 131 5.33 17.26 4.54
CA ASN A 131 4.74 15.95 4.81
C ASN A 131 4.90 15.01 3.62
N LEU A 132 5.10 13.72 3.92
CA LEU A 132 5.44 12.73 2.92
C LEU A 132 4.23 12.17 2.18
N VAL A 133 4.44 11.92 0.89
CA VAL A 133 3.50 11.24 0.00
C VAL A 133 4.17 10.04 -0.63
N TRP A 134 3.43 8.94 -0.72
CA TRP A 134 3.86 7.68 -1.32
C TRP A 134 2.93 7.28 -2.45
N GLY A 135 3.46 7.10 -3.66
CA GLY A 135 2.72 6.61 -4.82
C GLY A 135 2.92 5.11 -5.01
N PHE A 136 1.82 4.38 -5.18
CA PHE A 136 1.82 2.94 -5.41
C PHE A 136 1.32 2.54 -6.79
N GLY A 137 0.78 3.48 -7.58
CA GLY A 137 0.21 3.17 -8.88
C GLY A 137 -0.99 2.22 -8.77
N ILE A 138 -1.11 1.31 -9.72
CA ILE A 138 -2.12 0.24 -9.75
C ILE A 138 -1.47 -1.14 -9.60
N ALA A 139 -2.26 -2.15 -9.23
CA ALA A 139 -1.74 -3.48 -8.90
C ALA A 139 -0.95 -4.18 -10.02
N THR A 140 -1.19 -3.78 -11.28
CA THR A 140 -0.50 -4.32 -12.46
C THR A 140 0.79 -3.60 -12.83
N ASP A 141 1.12 -2.51 -12.14
CA ASP A 141 2.36 -1.79 -12.37
C ASP A 141 3.58 -2.63 -11.99
N THR A 142 4.71 -2.27 -12.58
CA THR A 142 5.96 -3.01 -12.42
C THR A 142 6.48 -2.90 -10.98
N THR A 143 7.25 -3.91 -10.53
CA THR A 143 7.87 -4.01 -9.19
C THR A 143 7.00 -4.51 -8.03
N HIS A 144 5.68 -4.59 -8.20
CA HIS A 144 4.82 -5.22 -7.20
C HIS A 144 5.02 -6.73 -7.14
N TYR A 145 4.95 -7.28 -5.92
CA TYR A 145 5.04 -8.73 -5.74
C TYR A 145 3.66 -9.35 -5.89
N ARG A 146 3.56 -10.41 -6.69
CA ARG A 146 2.31 -11.10 -7.01
C ARG A 146 2.35 -12.54 -6.53
N VAL A 147 1.29 -12.98 -5.85
CA VAL A 147 1.04 -14.40 -5.59
C VAL A 147 -0.22 -14.83 -6.32
N VAL A 148 -0.08 -15.87 -7.14
CA VAL A 148 -1.21 -16.53 -7.79
C VAL A 148 -1.88 -17.45 -6.77
N LEU A 149 -3.19 -17.28 -6.60
CA LEU A 149 -4.05 -18.13 -5.77
C LEU A 149 -4.76 -19.12 -6.69
N THR A 150 -4.71 -20.40 -6.33
CA THR A 150 -5.44 -21.45 -7.07
C THR A 150 -6.92 -21.48 -6.68
N VAL A 151 -7.75 -21.97 -7.61
CA VAL A 151 -9.21 -22.10 -7.46
C VAL A 151 -9.60 -22.78 -6.14
N SER A 152 -10.60 -22.24 -5.44
CA SER A 152 -11.24 -22.85 -4.27
C SER A 152 -10.28 -23.31 -3.17
N ALA A 153 -9.11 -22.67 -3.09
CA ALA A 153 -8.11 -22.93 -2.08
C ALA A 153 -8.04 -21.75 -1.11
N GLN A 154 -8.06 -22.04 0.18
CA GLN A 154 -7.49 -21.14 1.17
C GLN A 154 -5.97 -21.21 1.01
N THR A 155 -5.37 -20.11 0.56
CA THR A 155 -3.91 -20.01 0.49
C THR A 155 -3.41 -19.44 1.81
N ALA A 156 -2.99 -20.33 2.70
CA ALA A 156 -2.16 -19.97 3.85
C ALA A 156 -0.69 -20.15 3.46
N ARG A 157 0.10 -19.07 3.47
CA ARG A 157 1.56 -19.13 3.29
C ARG A 157 2.24 -18.51 4.49
N ALA A 158 3.26 -19.19 5.02
CA ALA A 158 4.14 -18.69 6.06
C ALA A 158 5.58 -19.06 5.71
N ILE A 159 6.53 -18.15 5.90
CA ILE A 159 7.96 -18.41 5.70
C ILE A 159 8.77 -17.77 6.83
N ASP A 160 9.80 -18.48 7.32
CA ASP A 160 10.79 -17.94 8.25
C ASP A 160 11.60 -16.80 7.62
N GLY A 161 11.62 -15.64 8.27
CA GLY A 161 12.20 -14.40 7.74
C GLY A 161 11.23 -13.55 6.91
N GLY A 162 10.07 -14.12 6.59
CA GLY A 162 8.95 -13.52 5.86
C GLY A 162 9.09 -13.54 4.34
N LEU A 163 7.94 -13.68 3.70
CA LEU A 163 7.78 -13.99 2.29
C LEU A 163 7.99 -12.76 1.40
N ILE A 164 7.67 -11.57 1.91
CA ILE A 164 7.55 -10.35 1.10
C ILE A 164 8.02 -9.15 1.90
N TYR A 165 9.01 -8.43 1.38
CA TYR A 165 9.58 -7.26 2.03
C TYR A 165 9.05 -5.97 1.39
N GLY A 166 8.83 -4.94 2.19
CA GLY A 166 8.62 -3.58 1.71
C GLY A 166 9.84 -3.08 0.94
N SER A 167 9.70 -2.01 0.15
CA SER A 167 10.78 -1.49 -0.69
C SER A 167 11.96 -0.96 0.12
N ALA A 168 11.72 -0.28 1.25
CA ALA A 168 12.74 0.31 2.10
C ALA A 168 12.31 0.41 3.58
N LYS A 169 13.22 0.86 4.46
CA LYS A 169 12.87 1.25 5.84
C LYS A 169 11.91 2.44 5.82
N GLY A 170 10.90 2.41 6.67
CA GLY A 170 9.88 3.46 6.75
C GLY A 170 8.94 3.51 5.53
N ALA A 171 9.03 2.55 4.60
CA ALA A 171 8.12 2.47 3.47
C ALA A 171 6.84 1.69 3.84
N PRO A 172 5.66 2.19 3.45
CA PRO A 172 4.39 1.47 3.58
C PRO A 172 4.25 0.33 2.57
N MET A 173 3.17 -0.44 2.68
CA MET A 173 2.77 -1.48 1.72
C MET A 173 1.24 -1.52 1.58
N ILE A 174 0.74 -1.93 0.41
CA ILE A 174 -0.66 -2.29 0.22
C ILE A 174 -0.76 -3.78 -0.05
N VAL A 175 -1.69 -4.46 0.60
CA VAL A 175 -2.17 -5.78 0.18
C VAL A 175 -3.43 -5.58 -0.64
N TYR A 176 -3.41 -6.02 -1.89
CA TYR A 176 -4.48 -5.79 -2.86
C TYR A 176 -4.97 -7.11 -3.45
N HIS A 177 -6.28 -7.26 -3.50
CA HIS A 177 -6.94 -8.33 -4.23
C HIS A 177 -8.12 -7.75 -5.02
N ASN A 178 -8.17 -8.01 -6.33
CA ASN A 178 -9.14 -7.36 -7.22
C ASN A 178 -10.60 -7.70 -6.88
N ASN A 179 -10.84 -8.88 -6.28
CA ASN A 179 -12.17 -9.32 -5.84
C ASN A 179 -13.25 -9.15 -6.93
N ASP A 180 -12.93 -9.60 -8.15
CA ASP A 180 -13.75 -9.45 -9.36
C ASP A 180 -15.18 -10.02 -9.16
N ALA A 181 -16.14 -9.62 -10.00
CA ALA A 181 -17.56 -9.99 -9.93
C ALA A 181 -17.77 -11.52 -9.94
N ALA A 182 -16.95 -12.24 -10.69
CA ALA A 182 -16.96 -13.71 -10.76
C ALA A 182 -16.13 -14.38 -9.64
N LEU A 183 -15.42 -13.58 -8.82
CA LEU A 183 -14.26 -13.96 -8.00
C LEU A 183 -14.36 -13.41 -6.56
N ALA A 184 -15.53 -13.50 -5.92
CA ALA A 184 -15.66 -13.11 -4.52
C ALA A 184 -14.67 -13.91 -3.66
N GLY A 185 -13.85 -13.20 -2.89
CA GLY A 185 -12.86 -13.76 -1.99
C GLY A 185 -12.82 -13.05 -0.65
N SER A 186 -11.91 -13.49 0.20
CA SER A 186 -11.61 -12.82 1.47
C SER A 186 -10.12 -12.80 1.74
N GLN A 187 -9.69 -11.74 2.41
CA GLN A 187 -8.47 -11.76 3.19
C GLN A 187 -8.81 -12.34 4.55
N ASP A 188 -8.15 -13.42 4.93
CA ASP A 188 -8.38 -14.05 6.24
C ASP A 188 -7.46 -13.43 7.28
N TYR A 189 -6.18 -13.28 6.93
CA TYR A 189 -5.20 -12.59 7.76
C TYR A 189 -3.96 -12.14 6.97
N VAL A 190 -3.26 -11.15 7.51
CA VAL A 190 -1.89 -10.79 7.12
C VAL A 190 -1.07 -10.57 8.39
N ALA A 191 -0.02 -11.37 8.58
CA ALA A 191 0.92 -11.26 9.69
C ALA A 191 2.17 -10.51 9.25
N ILE A 192 2.51 -9.47 10.00
CA ILE A 192 3.48 -8.45 9.60
C ILE A 192 4.53 -8.29 10.69
N ASP A 193 5.79 -8.32 10.28
CA ASP A 193 6.92 -7.96 11.09
C ASP A 193 7.52 -6.64 10.62
N PHE A 194 7.98 -5.86 11.59
CA PHE A 194 8.81 -4.70 11.35
C PHE A 194 10.22 -5.07 11.79
N ILE A 195 11.17 -5.09 10.85
CA ILE A 195 12.55 -5.52 11.11
C ILE A 195 13.54 -4.37 10.95
N ASP A 196 14.61 -4.37 11.74
CA ASP A 196 15.69 -3.39 11.63
C ASP A 196 16.82 -3.86 10.70
N LYS A 197 16.45 -4.22 9.48
CA LYS A 197 17.40 -4.58 8.42
C LYS A 197 17.72 -3.38 7.56
#